data_AF-A0A098BYH5-F1
#
_entry.id   AF-A0A098BYH5-F1
#
_cell.length_a   1.000
_cell.length_b   1.000
_cell.length_c   1.000
_cell.angle_alpha   90.00
_cell.angle_beta   90.00
_cell.angle_gamma   90.00
#
_symmetry.space_group_name_H-M   'P 1'
#
loop_
_entity.id
_entity.type
_entity.pdbx_description
1 polymer ?
#
loop_
_entity_poly.entity_id
_entity_poly.type
_entity_poly.pdbx_seq_one_letter_code
_entity_poly.pdbx_strand_id
1 'polypeptide(L)'
;VLEPIRGYYVEPISTLDFASLYPSIMIAHNLCYSTLVTNPKEIEHLSEEQITTIPGKNPVKFVKRSVKKGVLPIIVEELIQARKKVKKLMAEAENNVTKMVLNGRQLALKITANSVYGYTGASSGGQLPCLEVAVSITTLGRHMIEKTKEKVESYYNKKNGFLHNAVVVYGDTDSVMVKFGTNDIEEAMKMGKDAAERISKEFLSPIKLEFEKVYCPYLLLNKKRYAGLLYTNPTKYDKMDCKGIETVRRDFCILI
;
A
#
# COMPACT_ATOMS: atom_id res chain seq x y z
N VAL A 1 8.30 2.21 6.67
CA VAL A 1 9.16 2.90 5.68
C VAL A 1 10.51 2.22 5.74
N LEU A 2 10.94 1.63 4.63
CA LEU A 2 12.25 0.98 4.53
C LEU A 2 13.36 2.04 4.50
N GLU A 3 14.58 1.65 4.86
CA GLU A 3 15.72 2.54 4.73
C GLU A 3 16.04 2.75 3.24
N PRO A 4 16.11 4.00 2.74
CA PRO A 4 16.42 4.26 1.35
C PRO A 4 17.87 3.95 1.03
N ILE A 5 18.11 3.24 -0.07
CA ILE A 5 19.42 3.20 -0.73
C ILE A 5 19.55 4.51 -1.51
N ARG A 6 20.07 5.55 -0.87
CA ARG A 6 20.14 6.90 -1.44
C ARG A 6 21.05 6.92 -2.66
N GLY A 7 20.71 7.76 -3.62
CA GLY A 7 21.52 7.91 -4.83
C GLY A 7 20.76 8.49 -6.00
N TYR A 8 21.51 8.67 -7.08
CA TYR A 8 20.98 8.99 -8.39
C TYR A 8 21.02 7.73 -9.26
N TYR A 9 19.84 7.24 -9.64
CA TYR A 9 19.64 6.05 -10.45
C TYR A 9 19.33 6.50 -11.87
N VAL A 10 20.21 6.12 -12.80
CA VAL A 10 19.99 6.35 -14.22
C VAL A 10 19.09 5.26 -14.79
N GLU A 11 19.09 4.08 -14.15
CA GLU A 11 18.28 2.94 -14.57
C GLU A 11 16.82 3.07 -14.12
N PRO A 12 15.88 2.46 -14.86
CA PRO A 12 14.47 2.35 -14.49
C PRO A 12 14.23 1.75 -13.09
N ILE A 13 13.40 2.44 -12.30
CA ILE A 13 12.91 1.98 -10.98
C ILE A 13 11.41 1.77 -11.03
N SER A 14 10.96 0.53 -10.91
CA SER A 14 9.55 0.16 -10.93
C SER A 14 8.91 0.35 -9.55
N THR A 15 7.76 1.03 -9.50
CA THR A 15 7.00 1.25 -8.27
C THR A 15 5.81 0.31 -8.22
N LEU A 16 5.73 -0.49 -7.15
CA LEU A 16 4.60 -1.38 -6.85
C LEU A 16 3.90 -0.86 -5.60
N ASP A 17 2.57 -0.73 -5.63
CA ASP A 17 1.77 -0.11 -4.56
C ASP A 17 0.60 -1.01 -4.12
N PHE A 18 0.35 -1.10 -2.81
CA PHE A 18 -0.76 -1.87 -2.28
C PHE A 18 -2.08 -1.10 -2.42
N ALA A 19 -3.03 -1.67 -3.16
CA ALA A 19 -4.30 -1.01 -3.43
C ALA A 19 -5.17 -0.91 -2.15
N SER A 20 -5.22 0.30 -1.57
CA SER A 20 -5.94 0.56 -0.30
C SER A 20 -5.41 -0.31 0.86
N LEU A 21 -4.09 -0.25 1.10
CA LEU A 21 -3.38 -1.10 2.08
C LEU A 21 -4.12 -1.28 3.41
N TYR A 22 -4.29 -0.23 4.22
CA TYR A 22 -4.89 -0.37 5.55
C TYR A 22 -6.34 -0.88 5.53
N PRO A 23 -7.24 -0.33 4.68
CA PRO A 23 -8.54 -0.92 4.43
C PRO A 23 -8.51 -2.43 4.11
N SER A 24 -7.60 -2.85 3.22
CA SER A 24 -7.50 -4.26 2.81
C SER A 24 -7.01 -5.17 3.92
N ILE A 25 -6.07 -4.70 4.77
CA ILE A 25 -5.60 -5.41 5.97
C ILE A 25 -6.75 -5.63 6.96
N MET A 26 -7.54 -4.58 7.22
CA MET A 26 -8.69 -4.67 8.12
C MET A 26 -9.68 -5.76 7.68
N ILE A 27 -9.95 -5.82 6.38
CA ILE A 27 -10.86 -6.81 5.79
C ILE A 27 -10.25 -8.21 5.83
N ALA A 28 -9.03 -8.37 5.32
CA ALA A 28 -8.37 -9.67 5.18
C ALA A 28 -8.18 -10.38 6.54
N HIS A 29 -7.82 -9.62 7.57
CA HIS A 29 -7.55 -10.14 8.90
C HIS A 29 -8.72 -9.97 9.89
N ASN A 30 -9.87 -9.47 9.42
CA ASN A 30 -11.08 -9.25 10.21
C ASN A 30 -10.85 -8.39 11.46
N LEU A 31 -10.07 -7.31 11.34
CA LEU A 31 -9.69 -6.45 12.46
C LEU A 31 -10.81 -5.46 12.80
N CYS A 32 -11.34 -5.57 14.02
CA CYS A 32 -12.44 -4.74 14.50
C CYS A 32 -12.48 -4.72 16.04
N TYR A 33 -13.08 -3.67 16.62
CA TYR A 33 -13.47 -3.65 18.04
C TYR A 33 -14.23 -4.92 18.46
N SER A 34 -15.21 -5.34 17.66
CA SER A 34 -16.09 -6.47 18.00
C SER A 34 -15.48 -7.86 17.78
N THR A 35 -14.27 -7.92 17.21
CA THR A 35 -13.53 -9.16 16.96
C THR A 35 -12.23 -9.24 17.75
N LEU A 36 -11.85 -8.16 18.45
CA LEU A 36 -10.72 -8.13 19.36
C LEU A 36 -11.01 -9.04 20.57
N VAL A 37 -10.05 -9.89 20.91
CA VAL A 37 -10.12 -10.76 22.09
C VAL A 37 -9.51 -10.02 23.27
N THR A 38 -10.35 -9.62 24.22
CA THR A 38 -9.91 -8.95 25.46
C THR A 38 -9.76 -9.93 26.62
N ASN A 39 -10.53 -11.02 26.63
CA ASN A 39 -10.46 -12.09 27.62
C ASN A 39 -10.13 -13.43 26.94
N PRO A 40 -8.99 -14.07 27.27
CA PRO A 40 -8.61 -15.37 26.70
C PRO A 40 -9.65 -16.47 26.88
N LYS A 41 -10.50 -16.40 27.92
CA LYS A 41 -11.57 -17.39 28.15
C LYS A 41 -12.63 -17.40 27.05
N GLU A 42 -12.81 -16.28 26.35
CA GLU A 42 -13.78 -16.16 25.25
C GLU A 42 -13.40 -17.01 24.03
N ILE A 43 -12.14 -17.45 23.93
CA ILE A 43 -11.61 -18.20 22.79
C ILE A 43 -11.12 -19.61 23.15
N GLU A 44 -11.30 -20.07 24.40
CA GLU A 44 -10.86 -21.41 24.84
C GLU A 44 -11.50 -22.55 24.03
N HIS A 45 -12.72 -22.33 23.53
CA HIS A 45 -13.47 -23.30 22.73
C HIS A 45 -13.20 -23.19 21.22
N LEU A 46 -12.39 -22.22 20.79
CA LEU A 46 -12.07 -21.97 19.38
C LEU A 46 -10.73 -22.61 19.02
N SER A 47 -10.62 -23.08 17.77
CA SER A 47 -9.35 -23.59 17.25
C SER A 47 -8.40 -22.44 16.86
N GLU A 48 -7.09 -22.73 16.80
CA GLU A 48 -6.10 -21.72 16.35
C GLU A 48 -6.38 -21.23 14.93
N GLU A 49 -6.96 -22.07 14.07
CA GLU A 49 -7.35 -21.71 12.71
C GLU A 49 -8.47 -20.66 12.68
N GLN A 50 -9.23 -20.49 13.77
CA GLN A 50 -10.28 -19.48 13.90
C GLN A 50 -9.78 -18.17 14.50
N ILE A 51 -8.49 -18.06 14.81
CA ILE A 51 -7.90 -16.91 15.50
C ILE A 51 -6.78 -16.31 14.66
N THR A 52 -6.76 -14.99 14.54
CA THR A 52 -5.65 -14.22 13.99
C THR A 52 -4.83 -13.69 15.16
N THR A 53 -3.58 -14.13 15.28
CA THR A 53 -2.63 -13.58 16.26
C THR A 53 -1.71 -12.59 15.56
N ILE A 54 -1.67 -11.37 16.07
CA ILE A 54 -0.78 -10.32 15.58
C ILE A 54 0.52 -10.36 16.36
N PRO A 55 1.67 -10.53 15.69
CA PRO A 55 2.97 -10.59 16.37
C PRO A 55 3.33 -9.24 16.98
N GLY A 56 3.99 -9.26 18.13
CA GLY A 56 4.42 -8.06 18.84
C GLY A 56 4.87 -8.38 20.26
N LYS A 57 5.33 -7.36 21.02
CA LYS A 57 5.72 -7.51 22.43
C LYS A 57 4.57 -8.06 23.29
N ASN A 58 3.36 -7.58 23.01
CA ASN A 58 2.12 -8.08 23.58
C ASN A 58 1.27 -8.57 22.39
N PRO A 59 1.19 -9.89 22.14
CA PRO A 59 0.42 -10.43 21.03
C PRO A 59 -1.06 -10.08 21.19
N VAL A 60 -1.64 -9.47 20.15
CA VAL A 60 -3.07 -9.14 20.09
C VAL A 60 -3.78 -10.21 19.30
N LYS A 61 -4.90 -10.72 19.80
CA LYS A 61 -5.69 -11.75 19.15
C LYS A 61 -7.02 -11.20 18.64
N PHE A 62 -7.43 -11.64 17.46
CA PHE A 62 -8.73 -11.35 16.86
C PHE A 62 -9.39 -12.65 16.41
N VAL A 63 -10.71 -12.76 16.56
CA VAL A 63 -11.46 -13.87 15.95
C VAL A 63 -11.58 -13.67 14.44
N LYS A 64 -11.46 -14.74 13.66
CA LYS A 64 -11.59 -14.71 12.21
C LYS A 64 -13.05 -14.57 11.78
N ARG A 65 -13.23 -14.19 10.51
CA ARG A 65 -14.54 -14.00 9.88
C ARG A 65 -15.45 -15.23 9.95
N SER A 66 -14.88 -16.44 10.03
CA SER A 66 -15.63 -17.71 10.18
C SER A 66 -16.41 -17.80 11.50
N VAL A 67 -15.96 -17.11 12.54
CA VAL A 67 -16.65 -17.05 13.85
C VAL A 67 -17.58 -15.85 13.90
N LYS A 68 -17.06 -14.66 13.58
CA LYS A 68 -17.81 -13.41 13.63
C LYS A 68 -17.24 -12.40 12.64
N LYS A 69 -18.09 -11.85 11.77
CA LYS A 69 -17.67 -10.75 10.88
C LYS A 69 -17.63 -9.43 11.67
N GLY A 70 -16.49 -8.75 11.63
CA GLY A 70 -16.32 -7.45 12.28
C GLY A 70 -17.12 -6.34 11.60
N VAL A 71 -17.51 -5.32 12.36
CA VAL A 71 -18.24 -4.14 11.86
C VAL A 71 -17.35 -3.25 10.99
N LEU A 72 -16.10 -3.01 11.40
CA LEU A 72 -15.17 -2.19 10.61
C LEU A 72 -14.89 -2.79 9.21
N PRO A 73 -14.63 -4.10 9.06
CA PRO A 73 -14.57 -4.74 7.75
C PRO A 73 -15.79 -4.47 6.86
N ILE A 74 -17.01 -4.52 7.42
CA ILE A 74 -18.25 -4.25 6.68
C ILE A 74 -18.27 -2.81 6.16
N ILE A 75 -18.04 -1.83 7.04
CA ILE A 75 -18.04 -0.41 6.69
C ILE A 75 -17.01 -0.13 5.58
N VAL A 76 -15.80 -0.66 5.75
CA VAL A 76 -14.71 -0.42 4.81
C VAL A 76 -14.94 -1.13 3.47
N GLU A 77 -15.51 -2.35 3.48
CA GLU A 77 -15.95 -3.04 2.26
C GLU A 77 -16.95 -2.17 1.47
N GLU A 78 -17.96 -1.61 2.13
CA GLU A 78 -18.95 -0.74 1.49
C GLU A 78 -18.32 0.51 0.87
N LEU A 79 -17.42 1.18 1.60
CA LEU A 79 -16.70 2.35 1.09
C LEU A 79 -15.85 2.00 -0.14
N ILE A 80 -15.15 0.86 -0.13
CA ILE A 80 -14.38 0.38 -1.28
C ILE A 80 -15.29 0.09 -2.47
N GLN A 81 -16.44 -0.57 -2.26
CA GLN A 81 -17.38 -0.87 -3.33
C GLN A 81 -18.01 0.39 -3.91
N ALA A 82 -18.40 1.35 -3.07
CA ALA A 82 -18.88 2.66 -3.51
C ALA A 82 -17.82 3.38 -4.36
N ARG A 83 -16.55 3.34 -3.93
CA ARG A 83 -15.43 3.94 -4.67
C ARG A 83 -15.21 3.26 -6.02
N LYS A 84 -15.33 1.93 -6.10
CA LYS A 84 -15.26 1.18 -7.36
C LYS A 84 -16.36 1.62 -8.34
N LYS A 85 -17.60 1.76 -7.87
CA LYS A 85 -18.71 2.25 -8.70
C LYS A 85 -18.43 3.65 -9.25
N VAL A 86 -17.94 4.58 -8.42
CA VAL A 86 -17.57 5.94 -8.85
C VAL A 86 -16.43 5.92 -9.87
N LYS A 87 -15.40 5.08 -9.67
CA LYS A 87 -14.31 4.93 -10.65
C LYS A 87 -14.81 4.40 -12.00
N LYS A 88 -15.79 3.48 -12.01
CA LYS A 88 -16.41 2.99 -13.24
C LYS A 88 -17.13 4.12 -13.99
N LEU A 89 -17.97 4.89 -13.29
CA LEU A 89 -18.64 6.05 -13.86
C LEU A 89 -17.65 7.10 -14.39
N MET A 90 -16.52 7.29 -13.71
CA MET A 90 -15.46 8.22 -14.12
C MET A 90 -14.78 7.78 -15.42
N ALA A 91 -14.64 6.47 -15.64
CA ALA A 91 -14.09 5.93 -16.89
C ALA A 91 -15.06 6.06 -18.07
N GLU A 92 -16.37 5.97 -17.81
CA GLU A 92 -17.44 6.10 -18.80
C GLU A 92 -17.78 7.56 -19.13
N ALA A 93 -17.44 8.51 -18.26
CA ALA A 93 -17.72 9.92 -18.48
C ALA A 93 -16.93 10.48 -19.68
N GLU A 94 -17.59 11.27 -20.52
CA GLU A 94 -16.94 11.95 -21.67
C GLU A 94 -16.45 13.35 -21.29
N ASN A 95 -17.27 14.11 -20.57
CA ASN A 95 -17.00 15.50 -20.21
C ASN A 95 -15.91 15.64 -19.13
N ASN A 96 -14.93 16.51 -19.37
CA ASN A 96 -13.83 16.82 -18.44
C ASN A 96 -14.30 17.33 -17.08
N VAL A 97 -15.32 18.20 -17.03
CA VAL A 97 -15.90 18.71 -15.76
C VAL A 97 -16.49 17.56 -14.95
N THR A 98 -17.24 16.68 -15.60
CA THR A 98 -17.81 15.49 -14.95
C THR A 98 -16.72 14.56 -14.42
N LYS A 99 -15.67 14.31 -15.21
CA LYS A 99 -14.48 13.54 -14.76
C LYS A 99 -13.83 14.17 -13.53
N MET A 100 -13.69 15.48 -13.49
CA MET A 100 -13.11 16.19 -12.35
C MET A 100 -13.96 16.02 -11.08
N VAL A 101 -15.28 16.17 -11.18
CA VAL A 101 -16.20 15.97 -10.04
C VAL A 101 -16.17 14.53 -9.54
N LEU A 102 -16.22 13.55 -10.45
CA LEU A 102 -16.14 12.12 -10.10
C LEU A 102 -14.79 11.76 -9.49
N ASN A 103 -13.70 12.37 -9.96
CA ASN A 103 -12.38 12.21 -9.34
C ASN A 103 -12.38 12.77 -7.90
N GLY A 104 -12.98 13.95 -7.67
CA GLY A 104 -13.18 14.49 -6.31
C GLY A 104 -13.94 13.52 -5.41
N ARG A 105 -15.04 12.94 -5.94
CA ARG A 105 -15.86 11.96 -5.21
C ARG A 105 -15.10 10.67 -4.86
N GLN A 106 -14.31 10.10 -5.79
CA GLN A 106 -13.53 8.88 -5.48
C GLN A 106 -12.38 9.17 -4.50
N LEU A 107 -11.80 10.37 -4.53
CA LEU A 107 -10.79 10.80 -3.56
C LEU A 107 -11.39 10.96 -2.17
N ALA A 108 -12.58 11.57 -2.05
CA ALA A 108 -13.28 11.67 -0.78
C ALA A 108 -13.54 10.28 -0.17
N LEU A 109 -14.04 9.33 -0.96
CA LEU A 109 -14.26 7.95 -0.51
C LEU A 109 -12.95 7.25 -0.10
N LYS A 110 -11.84 7.49 -0.82
CA LYS A 110 -10.50 6.99 -0.44
C LYS A 110 -10.10 7.53 0.93
N ILE A 111 -10.26 8.84 1.14
CA ILE A 111 -9.91 9.50 2.40
C ILE A 111 -10.77 8.93 3.52
N THR A 112 -12.09 8.83 3.35
CA THR A 112 -12.99 8.27 4.37
C THR A 112 -12.60 6.84 4.74
N ALA A 113 -12.32 5.98 3.77
CA ALA A 113 -11.89 4.60 4.04
C ALA A 113 -10.58 4.54 4.84
N ASN A 114 -9.61 5.41 4.51
CA ASN A 114 -8.38 5.54 5.27
C ASN A 114 -8.63 6.18 6.66
N SER A 115 -9.60 7.07 6.80
CA SER A 115 -9.92 7.66 8.10
C SER A 115 -10.52 6.64 9.07
N VAL A 116 -11.08 5.51 8.61
CA VAL A 116 -11.59 4.46 9.50
C VAL A 116 -10.48 3.89 10.39
N TYR A 117 -9.30 3.57 9.85
CA TYR A 117 -8.19 3.13 10.70
C TYR A 117 -7.71 4.28 11.60
N GLY A 118 -7.66 5.51 11.06
CA GLY A 118 -7.23 6.70 11.81
C GLY A 118 -8.11 6.96 13.03
N TYR A 119 -9.42 6.73 12.90
CA TYR A 119 -10.38 6.85 14.00
C TYR A 119 -10.08 5.87 15.14
N THR A 120 -9.69 4.62 14.83
CA THR A 120 -9.29 3.64 15.85
C THR A 120 -8.05 4.08 16.63
N GLY A 121 -7.15 4.84 16.01
CA GLY A 121 -5.91 5.33 16.65
C GLY A 121 -6.03 6.71 17.30
N ALA A 122 -7.19 7.38 17.24
CA ALA A 122 -7.35 8.75 17.69
C ALA A 122 -7.56 8.84 19.21
N SER A 123 -6.48 8.72 19.99
CA SER A 123 -6.55 8.82 21.47
C SER A 123 -6.92 10.21 21.99
N SER A 124 -6.54 11.27 21.26
CA SER A 124 -6.86 12.65 21.64
C SER A 124 -8.09 13.14 20.86
N GLY A 125 -9.22 13.28 21.55
CA GLY A 125 -10.48 13.77 20.96
C GLY A 125 -11.29 12.73 20.19
N GLY A 126 -10.84 11.47 20.12
CA GLY A 126 -11.65 10.37 19.61
C GLY A 126 -12.62 9.85 20.67
N GLN A 127 -13.83 9.47 20.24
CA GLN A 127 -14.87 8.95 21.14
C GLN A 127 -14.69 7.46 21.47
N LEU A 128 -13.97 6.71 20.63
CA LEU A 128 -13.78 5.27 20.79
C LEU A 128 -12.38 4.81 20.32
N PRO A 129 -11.28 5.24 20.97
CA PRO A 129 -9.95 4.79 20.62
C PRO A 129 -9.77 3.30 20.92
N CYS A 130 -9.15 2.56 20.00
CA CYS A 130 -8.67 1.19 20.19
C CYS A 130 -7.31 1.07 19.50
N LEU A 131 -6.28 1.31 20.30
CA LEU A 131 -4.89 1.30 19.85
C LEU A 131 -4.46 -0.09 19.38
N GLU A 132 -5.04 -1.16 19.94
CA GLU A 132 -4.78 -2.53 19.55
C GLU A 132 -5.09 -2.77 18.08
N VAL A 133 -6.22 -2.23 17.59
CA VAL A 133 -6.60 -2.31 16.17
C VAL A 133 -5.63 -1.48 15.32
N ALA A 134 -5.36 -0.23 15.68
CA ALA A 134 -4.49 0.66 14.91
C ALA A 134 -3.04 0.13 14.82
N VAL A 135 -2.49 -0.34 15.94
CA VAL A 135 -1.15 -0.94 16.03
C VAL A 135 -1.11 -2.25 15.23
N SER A 136 -2.18 -3.06 15.27
CA SER A 136 -2.24 -4.29 14.49
C SER A 136 -2.20 -4.05 12.98
N ILE A 137 -2.99 -3.08 12.50
CA ILE A 137 -3.01 -2.69 11.08
C ILE A 137 -1.63 -2.22 10.62
N THR A 138 -0.99 -1.33 11.38
CA THR A 138 0.33 -0.79 11.03
C THR A 138 1.46 -1.82 11.17
N THR A 139 1.32 -2.78 12.08
CA THR A 139 2.29 -3.89 12.22
C THR A 139 2.21 -4.85 11.06
N LEU A 140 1.00 -5.27 10.66
CA LEU A 140 0.80 -6.08 9.45
C LEU A 140 1.30 -5.34 8.20
N GLY A 141 1.01 -4.04 8.07
CA GLY A 141 1.49 -3.25 6.93
C GLY A 141 3.02 -3.24 6.81
N ARG A 142 3.75 -3.10 7.94
CA ARG A 142 5.22 -3.19 7.94
C ARG A 142 5.71 -4.58 7.52
N HIS A 143 5.14 -5.63 8.10
CA HIS A 143 5.50 -7.00 7.77
C HIS A 143 5.24 -7.32 6.28
N MET A 144 4.16 -6.80 5.71
CA MET A 144 3.84 -6.97 4.30
C MET A 144 4.87 -6.31 3.38
N ILE A 145 5.37 -5.11 3.72
CA ILE A 145 6.44 -4.45 2.95
C ILE A 145 7.73 -5.25 3.02
N GLU A 146 8.10 -5.74 4.21
CA GLU A 146 9.30 -6.57 4.41
C GLU A 146 9.21 -7.88 3.62
N LYS A 147 8.08 -8.60 3.76
CA LYS A 147 7.80 -9.81 2.99
C LYS A 147 7.81 -9.54 1.48
N THR A 148 7.26 -8.42 1.03
CA THR A 148 7.29 -8.01 -0.39
C THR A 148 8.73 -7.82 -0.86
N LYS A 149 9.55 -7.11 -0.08
CA LYS A 149 10.98 -6.93 -0.40
C LYS A 149 11.69 -8.28 -0.53
N GLU A 150 11.58 -9.12 0.48
CA GLU A 150 12.21 -10.45 0.48
C GLU A 150 11.79 -11.28 -0.73
N LYS A 151 10.48 -11.29 -1.03
CA LYS A 151 9.94 -12.04 -2.17
C LYS A 151 10.43 -11.50 -3.51
N VAL A 152 10.43 -10.18 -3.72
CA VAL A 152 10.99 -9.56 -4.93
C VAL A 152 12.45 -9.98 -5.13
N GLU A 153 13.30 -9.79 -4.12
CA GLU A 153 14.74 -10.07 -4.21
C GLU A 153 15.03 -11.58 -4.34
N SER A 154 14.19 -12.43 -3.75
CA SER A 154 14.32 -13.89 -3.84
C SER A 154 13.84 -14.47 -5.18
N TYR A 155 12.85 -13.87 -5.83
CA TYR A 155 12.34 -14.36 -7.12
C TYR A 155 13.17 -13.80 -8.27
N TYR A 156 13.40 -12.50 -8.31
CA TYR A 156 14.05 -11.82 -9.43
C TYR A 156 15.56 -11.76 -9.22
N ASN A 157 16.23 -12.91 -9.34
CA ASN A 157 17.68 -12.99 -9.23
C ASN A 157 18.31 -13.92 -10.27
N LYS A 158 19.63 -13.83 -10.40
CA LYS A 158 20.42 -14.60 -11.37
C LYS A 158 20.28 -16.11 -11.23
N LYS A 159 20.08 -16.61 -10.00
CA LYS A 159 19.92 -18.05 -9.76
C LYS A 159 18.62 -18.59 -10.36
N ASN A 160 17.59 -17.75 -10.45
CA ASN A 160 16.31 -18.08 -11.07
C ASN A 160 16.22 -17.73 -12.56
N GLY A 161 17.37 -17.46 -13.21
CA GLY A 161 17.44 -17.22 -14.65
C GLY A 161 17.23 -15.76 -15.09
N PHE A 162 17.16 -14.80 -14.16
CA PHE A 162 17.09 -13.37 -14.50
C PHE A 162 18.49 -12.81 -14.81
N LEU A 163 18.57 -11.80 -15.68
CA LEU A 163 19.85 -11.20 -16.08
C LEU A 163 20.57 -10.50 -14.91
N HIS A 164 19.80 -9.93 -13.99
CA HIS A 164 20.29 -9.17 -12.84
C HIS A 164 19.60 -9.61 -11.54
N ASN A 165 20.18 -9.23 -10.41
CA ASN A 165 19.53 -9.36 -9.11
C ASN A 165 18.71 -8.09 -8.87
N ALA A 166 17.40 -8.25 -8.69
CA ALA A 166 16.54 -7.16 -8.30
C ALA A 166 16.88 -6.71 -6.87
N VAL A 167 16.76 -5.42 -6.63
CA VAL A 167 17.00 -4.79 -5.32
C VAL A 167 15.86 -3.84 -5.03
N VAL A 168 15.28 -3.93 -3.83
CA VAL A 168 14.32 -2.93 -3.36
C VAL A 168 15.07 -1.75 -2.79
N VAL A 169 15.14 -0.67 -3.56
CA VAL A 169 15.90 0.54 -3.22
C VAL A 169 15.19 1.42 -2.20
N TYR A 170 13.87 1.34 -2.12
CA TYR A 170 13.07 2.08 -1.16
C TYR A 170 11.69 1.46 -0.94
N GLY A 171 11.05 1.81 0.18
CA GLY A 171 9.64 1.49 0.42
C GLY A 171 8.99 2.51 1.33
N ASP A 172 7.90 3.13 0.86
CA ASP A 172 7.16 4.16 1.57
C ASP A 172 5.73 3.72 1.80
N THR A 173 5.42 3.46 3.08
CA THR A 173 4.08 3.17 3.63
C THR A 173 3.34 1.98 3.00
N ASP A 174 2.97 2.06 1.74
CA ASP A 174 2.22 1.10 0.94
C ASP A 174 2.89 0.75 -0.40
N SER A 175 4.03 1.37 -0.70
CA SER A 175 4.76 1.18 -1.94
C SER A 175 6.16 0.59 -1.73
N VAL A 176 6.63 -0.19 -2.71
CA VAL A 176 8.01 -0.65 -2.85
C VAL A 176 8.57 -0.21 -4.21
N MET A 177 9.81 0.25 -4.20
CA MET A 177 10.52 0.72 -5.38
C MET A 177 11.65 -0.26 -5.69
N VAL A 178 11.54 -0.89 -6.86
CA VAL A 178 12.36 -2.03 -7.25
C VAL A 178 13.26 -1.65 -8.42
N LYS A 179 14.56 -1.83 -8.24
CA LYS A 179 15.55 -1.82 -9.32
C LYS A 179 15.69 -3.24 -9.84
N PHE A 180 15.15 -3.53 -11.03
CA PHE A 180 15.30 -4.85 -11.66
C PHE A 180 16.65 -5.04 -12.37
N GLY A 181 17.36 -3.95 -12.67
CA GLY A 181 18.69 -3.96 -13.29
C GLY A 181 18.71 -3.84 -14.81
N THR A 182 17.54 -3.88 -15.46
CA THR A 182 17.41 -3.51 -16.89
C THR A 182 17.57 -2.00 -17.09
N ASN A 183 18.04 -1.60 -18.27
CA ASN A 183 18.07 -0.20 -18.72
C ASN A 183 16.84 0.17 -19.58
N ASP A 184 16.01 -0.81 -19.94
CA ASP A 184 14.80 -0.59 -20.74
C ASP A 184 13.58 -0.34 -19.85
N ILE A 185 12.88 0.76 -20.13
CA ILE A 185 11.66 1.14 -19.41
C ILE A 185 10.55 0.13 -19.68
N GLU A 186 10.42 -0.36 -20.91
CA GLU A 186 9.35 -1.30 -21.27
C GLU A 186 9.52 -2.63 -20.54
N GLU A 187 10.74 -3.18 -20.52
CA GLU A 187 11.09 -4.37 -19.74
C GLU A 187 10.85 -4.15 -18.24
N ALA A 188 11.27 -3.01 -17.67
CA ALA A 188 11.03 -2.70 -16.27
C ALA A 188 9.53 -2.65 -15.92
N MET A 189 8.69 -2.13 -16.82
CA MET A 189 7.23 -2.15 -16.67
C MET A 189 6.67 -3.58 -16.73
N LYS A 190 7.15 -4.42 -17.66
CA LYS A 190 6.73 -5.83 -17.76
C LYS A 190 7.08 -6.61 -16.50
N MET A 191 8.32 -6.48 -16.02
CA MET A 191 8.77 -7.10 -14.77
C MET A 191 8.00 -6.59 -13.56
N GLY A 192 7.71 -5.29 -13.50
CA GLY A 192 6.90 -4.70 -12.44
C GLY A 192 5.48 -5.26 -12.38
N LYS A 193 4.83 -5.43 -13.54
CA LYS A 193 3.49 -6.04 -13.63
C LYS A 193 3.49 -7.51 -13.21
N ASP A 194 4.47 -8.30 -13.68
CA ASP A 194 4.63 -9.70 -13.28
C ASP A 194 4.90 -9.82 -11.77
N ALA A 195 5.74 -8.95 -11.21
CA ALA A 195 6.03 -8.91 -9.77
C ALA A 195 4.78 -8.60 -8.95
N ALA A 196 4.02 -7.58 -9.35
CA ALA A 196 2.76 -7.20 -8.70
C ALA A 196 1.77 -8.39 -8.66
N GLU A 197 1.58 -9.08 -9.79
CA GLU A 197 0.65 -10.20 -9.87
C GLU A 197 1.11 -11.40 -9.02
N ARG A 198 2.39 -11.81 -9.15
CA ARG A 198 2.93 -12.95 -8.41
C ARG A 198 2.89 -12.72 -6.91
N ILE A 199 3.35 -11.56 -6.45
CA ILE A 199 3.44 -11.26 -5.03
C ILE A 199 2.06 -11.04 -4.42
N SER A 200 1.08 -10.54 -5.18
CA SER A 200 -0.31 -10.48 -4.71
C SER A 200 -0.86 -11.83 -4.26
N LYS A 201 -0.44 -12.93 -4.89
CA LYS A 201 -0.88 -14.30 -4.55
C LYS A 201 -0.33 -14.81 -3.21
N GLU A 202 0.68 -14.14 -2.65
CA GLU A 202 1.30 -14.48 -1.36
C GLU A 202 0.59 -13.85 -0.15
N PHE A 203 -0.45 -13.04 -0.40
CA PHE A 203 -1.24 -12.33 0.60
C PHE A 203 -2.70 -12.77 0.59
N LEU A 204 -3.37 -12.58 1.72
CA LEU A 204 -4.79 -12.89 1.86
C LEU A 204 -5.65 -11.90 1.05
N SER A 205 -6.65 -12.41 0.33
CA SER A 205 -7.66 -11.56 -0.31
C SER A 205 -8.36 -10.67 0.74
N PRO A 206 -8.61 -9.37 0.48
CA PRO A 206 -8.50 -8.67 -0.81
C PRO A 206 -7.20 -7.88 -1.01
N ILE A 207 -6.13 -8.18 -0.26
CA ILE A 207 -4.84 -7.51 -0.40
C ILE A 207 -4.28 -7.80 -1.79
N LYS A 208 -3.90 -6.74 -2.50
CA LYS A 208 -3.23 -6.85 -3.80
C LYS A 208 -2.22 -5.75 -3.99
N LEU A 209 -1.12 -6.10 -4.64
CA LEU A 209 -0.08 -5.22 -5.11
C LEU A 209 -0.36 -4.89 -6.58
N GLU A 210 -0.22 -3.62 -6.95
CA GLU A 210 -0.42 -3.13 -8.31
C GLU A 210 0.84 -2.45 -8.80
N PHE A 211 1.20 -2.69 -10.06
CA PHE A 211 2.21 -1.88 -10.73
C PHE A 211 1.62 -0.49 -10.99
N GLU A 212 2.31 0.56 -10.54
CA GLU A 212 1.83 1.94 -10.70
C GLU A 212 2.56 2.67 -11.84
N LYS A 213 3.89 2.64 -11.84
CA LYS A 213 4.75 3.48 -12.69
C LYS A 213 6.21 3.04 -12.66
N VAL A 214 7.00 3.59 -13.58
CA VAL A 214 8.47 3.55 -13.56
C VAL A 214 9.02 4.97 -13.39
N TYR A 215 10.10 5.12 -12.61
CA TYR A 215 10.92 6.34 -12.60
C TYR A 215 12.21 6.12 -13.40
N CYS A 216 12.55 7.04 -14.32
CA CYS A 216 13.80 6.97 -15.09
C CYS A 216 14.19 8.34 -15.69
N PRO A 217 15.23 9.05 -15.20
CA PRO A 217 16.05 8.72 -14.04
C PRO A 217 15.28 8.95 -12.72
N TYR A 218 15.86 8.45 -11.63
CA TYR A 218 15.30 8.53 -10.28
C TYR A 218 16.33 9.05 -9.26
N LEU A 219 15.99 10.11 -8.54
CA LEU A 219 16.80 10.73 -7.49
C LEU A 219 16.16 10.45 -6.12
N LEU A 220 16.82 9.64 -5.31
CA LEU A 220 16.39 9.32 -3.95
C LEU A 220 17.32 9.98 -2.93
N LEU A 221 16.83 11.05 -2.30
CA LEU A 221 17.60 11.84 -1.34
C LEU A 221 17.47 11.29 0.08
N ASN A 222 16.24 11.04 0.52
CA ASN A 222 15.96 10.56 1.88
C ASN A 222 14.54 9.96 1.96
N LYS A 223 14.16 9.49 3.14
CA LYS A 223 12.79 9.07 3.43
C LYS A 223 11.83 10.20 3.07
N LYS A 224 10.82 9.88 2.25
CA LYS A 224 9.80 10.81 1.74
C LYS A 224 10.36 12.00 0.95
N ARG A 225 11.61 11.94 0.49
CA ARG A 225 12.28 13.00 -0.29
C ARG A 225 12.94 12.41 -1.52
N TYR A 226 12.26 12.51 -2.67
CA TYR A 226 12.73 11.97 -3.93
C TYR A 226 12.09 12.68 -5.13
N ALA A 227 12.74 12.57 -6.28
CA ALA A 227 12.24 13.07 -7.56
C ALA A 227 12.56 12.11 -8.69
N GLY A 228 11.77 12.12 -9.76
CA GLY A 228 12.06 11.33 -10.95
C GLY A 228 11.15 11.66 -12.11
N LEU A 229 11.56 11.31 -13.32
CA LEU A 229 10.66 11.35 -14.47
C LEU A 229 9.74 10.14 -14.41
N LEU A 230 8.43 10.39 -14.35
CA LEU A 230 7.40 9.37 -14.18
C LEU A 230 6.94 8.86 -15.53
N TYR A 231 6.95 7.54 -15.70
CA TYR A 231 6.45 6.84 -16.89
C TYR A 231 5.29 5.92 -16.51
N THR A 232 4.13 6.15 -17.12
CA THR A 232 3.02 5.17 -17.16
C THR A 232 2.95 4.40 -18.48
N ASN A 233 3.63 4.89 -19.51
CA ASN A 233 3.86 4.24 -20.80
C ASN A 233 5.38 4.24 -21.10
N PRO A 234 5.89 3.32 -21.94
CA PRO A 234 7.34 3.18 -22.14
C PRO A 234 7.95 4.26 -23.04
N THR A 235 7.16 5.03 -23.79
CA THR A 235 7.67 5.91 -24.85
C THR A 235 7.95 7.33 -24.38
N LYS A 236 7.11 7.88 -23.50
CA LYS A 236 7.23 9.26 -23.05
C LYS A 236 6.92 9.40 -21.57
N TYR A 237 7.75 10.17 -20.86
CA TYR A 237 7.47 10.53 -19.48
C TYR A 237 6.24 11.46 -19.40
N ASP A 238 5.41 11.23 -18.38
CA ASP A 238 4.20 12.01 -18.16
C ASP A 238 4.52 13.37 -17.52
N LYS A 239 5.37 13.35 -16.49
CA LYS A 239 5.82 14.54 -15.75
C LYS A 239 7.05 14.23 -14.90
N MET A 240 7.71 15.28 -14.42
CA MET A 240 8.61 15.19 -13.28
C MET A 240 7.76 15.11 -12.00
N ASP A 241 7.92 14.02 -11.24
CA ASP A 241 7.27 13.85 -9.95
C ASP A 241 8.24 14.22 -8.83
N CYS A 242 7.82 15.12 -7.95
CA CYS A 242 8.61 15.65 -6.84
C CYS A 242 7.89 15.35 -5.53
N LYS A 243 8.51 14.59 -4.63
CA LYS A 243 7.93 14.23 -3.33
C LYS A 243 8.78 14.79 -2.20
N GLY A 244 8.18 15.64 -1.37
CA GLY A 244 8.78 16.17 -0.14
C GLY A 244 10.02 17.04 -0.29
N ILE A 245 10.40 17.37 -1.53
CA ILE A 245 11.46 18.35 -1.82
C ILE A 245 10.91 19.78 -1.77
N GLU A 246 11.83 20.74 -1.68
CA GLU A 246 11.56 22.16 -1.48
C GLU A 246 10.58 22.72 -2.51
N THR A 247 10.68 22.29 -3.77
CA THR A 247 9.86 22.80 -4.89
C THR A 247 8.35 22.53 -4.76
N VAL A 248 7.93 21.61 -3.88
CA VAL A 248 6.50 21.29 -3.64
C VAL A 248 6.02 21.72 -2.26
N ARG A 249 6.91 22.33 -1.47
CA ARG A 249 6.63 22.80 -0.13
C ARG A 249 6.20 24.27 -0.19
N ARG A 250 5.14 24.60 0.57
CA ARG A 250 4.51 25.94 0.55
C ARG A 250 5.14 26.93 1.53
N ASP A 251 6.10 26.47 2.32
CA ASP A 251 6.83 27.26 3.32
C ASP A 251 8.12 27.91 2.78
N PHE A 252 8.46 27.69 1.50
CA PHE A 252 9.56 28.35 0.81
C PHE A 252 9.07 29.47 -0.11
N CYS A 253 9.94 30.44 -0.41
CA CYS A 253 9.64 31.48 -1.40
C CYS A 253 9.72 30.92 -2.83
N ILE A 254 9.07 31.59 -3.77
CA ILE A 254 8.97 31.16 -5.18
C ILE A 254 10.34 31.08 -5.88
N LEU A 255 11.36 31.75 -5.36
CA LEU A 255 12.72 31.75 -5.92
C LEU A 255 13.42 30.38 -5.76
N ILE A 256 13.05 29.59 -4.74
CA ILE A 256 13.63 28.28 -4.41
C ILE A 256 12.85 27.18 -5.15
#